data_AF-A0A6S6UHB8-F1
#
_entry.id   AF-A0A6S6UHB8-F1
#
_cell.length_a   1.000
_cell.length_b   1.000
_cell.length_c   1.000
_cell.angle_alpha   90.00
_cell.angle_beta   90.00
_cell.angle_gamma   90.00
#
_symmetry.space_group_name_H-M   'P 1'
#
loop_
_entity.id
_entity.type
_entity.pdbx_description
1 polymer ?
#
loop_
_entity_poly.entity_id
_entity_poly.type
_entity_poly.pdbx_seq_one_letter_code
_entity_poly.pdbx_strand_id
1 'polypeptide(L)'
;MRTRKRHQLALGVALSISTHHAIADMSAAQAVTDFYDAIQKQECEKAIKLRLDYSLADCAKIDVVYLHHAVDKKTYGDNTVVYLEIDTEAASINRYFSGYTRLQKINQRWLIIGPYKNAKDYSLDEYIAEFLPTNKNKQPSQSTKKESQELPSGDIVAVNKLATPDSQTSQSKKQQQEIKPLSKKAQNTEESIAYANGQIPIEGNFVALLKSLREIFTAEDPGIILVDQSQSLLYFYENNNQLSGLYPILSSNLSNIPAGLYIIPFEAPSGTGTTNSNSFMLEKIVISGNKEFLLGDIHFIRNYFDNDKKNSFALSPIDIGKLQKLITSDTIVYIAQ
;
A
#
# COMPACT_ATOMS: atom_id res chain seq x y z
N MET A 1 -13.51 90.57 8.25
CA MET A 1 -12.55 89.72 8.98
C MET A 1 -12.97 88.26 8.84
N ARG A 2 -12.26 87.45 8.03
CA ARG A 2 -12.53 85.99 7.88
C ARG A 2 -11.30 85.22 8.35
N THR A 3 -11.45 84.52 9.47
CA THR A 3 -10.43 83.69 10.10
C THR A 3 -10.30 82.35 9.37
N ARG A 4 -9.15 82.12 8.74
CA ARG A 4 -8.80 80.83 8.12
C ARG A 4 -8.22 79.89 9.18
N LYS A 5 -8.97 78.85 9.55
CA LYS A 5 -8.49 77.72 10.38
C LYS A 5 -7.51 76.88 9.57
N ARG A 6 -6.24 76.86 9.99
CA ARG A 6 -5.22 75.91 9.50
C ARG A 6 -5.46 74.56 10.17
N HIS A 7 -5.76 73.53 9.39
CA HIS A 7 -5.79 72.14 9.87
C HIS A 7 -4.38 71.58 9.76
N GLN A 8 -3.78 71.23 10.90
CA GLN A 8 -2.51 70.51 10.94
C GLN A 8 -2.79 69.04 10.62
N LEU A 9 -2.26 68.56 9.49
CA LEU A 9 -2.15 67.14 9.20
C LEU A 9 -1.03 66.57 10.09
N ALA A 10 -1.42 65.89 11.16
CA ALA A 10 -0.53 65.06 11.95
C ALA A 10 -0.27 63.76 11.18
N LEU A 11 0.91 63.66 10.58
CA LEU A 11 1.42 62.44 9.95
C LEU A 11 1.89 61.50 11.08
N GLY A 12 0.97 60.70 11.62
CA GLY A 12 1.28 59.67 12.61
C GLY A 12 1.93 58.47 11.94
N VAL A 13 3.25 58.34 12.07
CA VAL A 13 3.99 57.12 11.71
C VAL A 13 3.64 56.05 12.75
N ALA A 14 2.69 55.18 12.40
CA ALA A 14 2.39 53.99 13.20
C ALA A 14 3.52 52.98 13.04
N LEU A 15 4.45 52.95 14.01
CA LEU A 15 5.38 51.83 14.18
C LEU A 15 4.57 50.55 14.42
N SER A 16 4.41 49.75 13.37
CA SER A 16 3.84 48.41 13.45
C SER A 16 4.86 47.55 14.20
N ILE A 17 4.71 47.45 15.52
CA ILE A 17 5.48 46.51 16.33
C ILE A 17 5.05 45.12 15.86
N SER A 18 5.83 44.52 14.97
CA SER A 18 5.68 43.13 14.56
C SER A 18 5.91 42.28 15.80
N THR A 19 4.82 41.99 16.52
CA THR A 19 4.80 40.97 17.55
C THR A 19 5.14 39.67 16.84
N HIS A 20 6.42 39.30 16.95
CA HIS A 20 6.89 37.96 16.64
C HIS A 20 6.19 37.07 17.66
N HIS A 21 4.97 36.64 17.31
CA HIS A 21 4.28 35.62 18.06
C HIS A 21 5.23 34.43 18.02
N ALA A 22 5.87 34.15 19.16
CA ALA A 22 6.64 32.96 19.34
C ALA A 22 5.69 31.81 18.98
N ILE A 23 5.91 31.21 17.82
CA ILE A 23 5.13 30.06 17.37
C ILE A 23 5.45 29.01 18.42
N ALA A 24 4.49 28.76 19.31
CA ALA A 24 4.66 27.75 20.35
C ALA A 24 5.08 26.46 19.64
N ASP A 25 6.24 25.92 20.04
CA ASP A 25 6.80 24.72 19.44
C ASP A 25 5.78 23.59 19.63
N MET A 26 5.10 23.23 18.53
CA MET A 26 4.08 22.19 18.54
C MET A 26 4.75 20.86 18.92
N SER A 27 4.17 20.12 19.87
CA SER A 27 4.66 18.78 20.21
C SER A 27 4.35 17.79 19.08
N ALA A 28 5.02 16.65 19.07
CA ALA A 28 4.77 15.65 18.04
C ALA A 28 3.44 14.93 18.26
N ALA A 29 3.08 14.65 19.52
CA ALA A 29 1.74 14.22 19.89
C ALA A 29 0.65 15.18 19.36
N GLN A 30 0.86 16.50 19.43
CA GLN A 30 -0.09 17.47 18.87
C GLN A 30 -0.22 17.33 17.35
N ALA A 31 0.87 17.06 16.62
CA ALA A 31 0.79 16.81 15.17
C ALA A 31 -0.04 15.56 14.83
N VAL A 32 0.05 14.51 15.65
CA VAL A 32 -0.80 13.30 15.52
C VAL A 32 -2.27 13.64 15.80
N THR A 33 -2.53 14.40 16.86
CA THR A 33 -3.88 14.89 17.19
C THR A 33 -4.47 15.71 16.04
N ASP A 34 -3.71 16.67 15.51
CA ASP A 34 -4.14 17.53 14.41
C ASP A 34 -4.40 16.74 13.12
N PHE A 35 -3.64 15.66 12.87
CA PHE A 35 -3.83 14.79 11.72
C PHE A 35 -5.17 14.05 11.80
N TYR A 36 -5.47 13.42 12.93
CA TYR A 36 -6.71 12.67 13.11
C TYR A 36 -7.94 13.58 13.28
N ASP A 37 -7.78 14.77 13.85
CA ASP A 37 -8.80 15.82 13.85
C ASP A 37 -9.11 16.29 12.42
N ALA A 38 -8.09 16.44 11.57
CA ALA A 38 -8.30 16.78 10.16
C ALA A 38 -9.07 15.68 9.41
N ILE A 39 -8.79 14.41 9.67
CA ILE A 39 -9.57 13.30 9.08
C ILE A 39 -11.02 13.34 9.58
N GLN A 40 -11.23 13.47 10.90
CA GLN A 40 -12.57 13.55 11.49
C GLN A 40 -13.41 14.69 10.90
N LYS A 41 -12.77 15.82 10.60
CA LYS A 41 -13.41 17.01 10.00
C LYS A 41 -13.46 16.98 8.46
N GLN A 42 -12.97 15.90 7.83
CA GLN A 42 -12.85 15.78 6.38
C GLN A 42 -11.99 16.89 5.73
N GLU A 43 -11.04 17.45 6.48
CA GLU A 43 -10.05 18.44 6.02
C GLU A 43 -8.86 17.72 5.34
N CYS A 44 -9.12 16.96 4.29
CA CYS A 44 -8.14 16.02 3.72
C CYS A 44 -6.83 16.67 3.25
N GLU A 45 -6.86 17.91 2.75
CA GLU A 45 -5.63 18.64 2.38
C GLU A 45 -4.73 18.92 3.59
N LYS A 46 -5.32 19.18 4.75
CA LYS A 46 -4.58 19.42 6.00
C LYS A 46 -3.97 18.11 6.50
N ALA A 47 -4.71 17.01 6.43
CA ALA A 47 -4.21 15.68 6.78
C ALA A 47 -2.97 15.29 5.94
N ILE A 48 -3.01 15.51 4.62
CA ILE A 48 -1.88 15.21 3.72
C ILE A 48 -0.65 16.05 4.05
N LYS A 49 -0.82 17.31 4.47
CA LYS A 49 0.31 18.17 4.89
C LYS A 49 0.98 17.68 6.17
N LEU A 50 0.28 16.92 7.02
CA LEU A 50 0.80 16.34 8.25
C LEU A 50 1.38 14.93 8.04
N ARG A 51 0.94 14.23 6.98
CA ARG A 51 1.39 12.89 6.60
C ARG A 51 1.46 12.77 5.07
N LEU A 52 2.66 12.94 4.51
CA LEU A 52 2.86 13.11 3.06
C LEU A 52 2.54 11.87 2.22
N ASP A 53 2.60 10.67 2.80
CA ASP A 53 2.21 9.41 2.15
C ASP A 53 0.69 9.15 2.21
N TYR A 54 -0.07 9.99 2.90
CA TYR A 54 -1.53 9.88 2.99
C TYR A 54 -2.21 10.43 1.73
N SER A 55 -3.30 9.79 1.29
CA SER A 55 -3.99 10.19 0.07
C SER A 55 -5.38 10.78 0.34
N LEU A 56 -5.87 11.61 -0.59
CA LEU A 56 -7.25 12.11 -0.56
C LEU A 56 -8.27 10.96 -0.55
N ALA A 57 -7.97 9.90 -1.32
CA ALA A 57 -8.85 8.73 -1.42
C ALA A 57 -8.94 7.97 -0.09
N ASP A 58 -7.86 7.91 0.71
CA ASP A 58 -7.90 7.24 2.02
C ASP A 58 -8.61 8.09 3.07
N CYS A 59 -8.41 9.41 3.03
CA CYS A 59 -9.15 10.34 3.87
C CYS A 59 -10.67 10.18 3.70
N ALA A 60 -11.15 10.16 2.45
CA ALA A 60 -12.57 10.09 2.13
C ALA A 60 -13.25 8.75 2.48
N LYS A 61 -12.46 7.70 2.78
CA LYS A 61 -13.00 6.39 3.17
C LYS A 61 -13.36 6.31 4.66
N ILE A 62 -12.83 7.21 5.49
CA ILE A 62 -13.00 7.15 6.93
C ILE A 62 -14.22 8.00 7.33
N ASP A 63 -15.20 7.34 7.93
CA ASP A 63 -16.45 7.93 8.38
C ASP A 63 -16.32 8.52 9.80
N VAL A 64 -15.63 7.80 10.69
CA VAL A 64 -15.47 8.17 12.10
C VAL A 64 -14.03 7.94 12.54
N VAL A 65 -13.54 8.83 13.39
CA VAL A 65 -12.23 8.77 14.05
C VAL A 65 -12.40 9.12 15.53
N TYR A 66 -11.86 8.27 16.40
CA TYR A 66 -11.81 8.53 17.82
C TYR A 66 -10.40 8.25 18.36
N LEU A 67 -9.63 9.32 18.57
CA LEU A 67 -8.27 9.26 19.11
C LEU A 67 -8.32 9.27 20.65
N HIS A 68 -8.08 8.13 21.28
CA HIS A 68 -8.05 7.98 22.74
C HIS A 68 -6.79 8.59 23.33
N HIS A 69 -5.64 8.30 22.70
CA HIS A 69 -4.33 8.69 23.20
C HIS A 69 -3.39 9.07 22.07
N ALA A 70 -2.58 10.10 22.29
CA ALA A 70 -1.38 10.42 21.54
C ALA A 70 -0.34 10.97 22.52
N VAL A 71 0.77 10.24 22.73
CA VAL A 71 1.77 10.58 23.75
C VAL A 71 3.17 10.42 23.20
N ASP A 72 3.99 11.47 23.33
CA ASP A 72 5.42 11.44 23.02
C ASP A 72 6.11 10.40 23.91
N LYS A 73 6.75 9.40 23.31
CA LYS A 73 7.49 8.36 24.05
C LYS A 73 8.98 8.65 24.10
N LYS A 74 9.58 8.97 22.95
CA LYS A 74 11.02 9.18 22.88
C LYS A 74 11.43 10.08 21.72
N THR A 75 12.26 11.08 22.01
CA THR A 75 12.78 12.05 21.04
C THR A 75 14.29 11.93 20.88
N TYR A 76 14.76 11.95 19.64
CA TYR A 76 16.17 11.96 19.23
C TYR A 76 16.40 13.01 18.14
N GLY A 77 16.84 14.20 18.55
CA GLY A 77 17.01 15.33 17.63
C GLY A 77 15.68 15.67 16.94
N ASP A 78 15.70 15.67 15.61
CA ASP A 78 14.52 15.95 14.78
C ASP A 78 13.62 14.72 14.58
N ASN A 79 13.80 13.62 15.32
CA ASN A 79 12.93 12.45 15.24
C ASN A 79 12.27 12.17 16.59
N THR A 80 11.06 11.63 16.56
CA THR A 80 10.34 11.23 17.77
C THR A 80 9.40 10.06 17.49
N VAL A 81 9.12 9.29 18.53
CA VAL A 81 8.13 8.21 18.52
C VAL A 81 6.95 8.64 19.36
N VAL A 82 5.77 8.56 18.77
CA VAL A 82 4.49 8.76 19.44
C VAL A 82 3.80 7.42 19.57
N TYR A 83 3.30 7.14 20.77
CA TYR A 83 2.32 6.10 20.99
C TYR A 83 0.93 6.67 20.77
N LEU A 84 0.07 5.94 20.07
CA LEU A 84 -1.32 6.31 19.90
C LEU A 84 -2.27 5.12 20.07
N GLU A 85 -3.49 5.44 20.48
CA GLU A 85 -4.63 4.53 20.51
C GLU A 85 -5.79 5.19 19.80
N ILE A 86 -6.35 4.51 18.79
CA ILE A 86 -7.36 5.11 17.92
C ILE A 86 -8.36 4.06 17.44
N ASP A 87 -9.62 4.46 17.41
CA ASP A 87 -10.68 3.77 16.66
C ASP A 87 -10.99 4.54 15.38
N THR A 88 -11.19 3.80 14.29
CA THR A 88 -11.65 4.34 13.01
C THR A 88 -12.80 3.50 12.47
N GLU A 89 -13.77 4.14 11.83
CA GLU A 89 -14.85 3.47 11.11
C GLU A 89 -14.75 3.83 9.62
N ALA A 90 -14.83 2.82 8.76
CA ALA A 90 -14.88 3.00 7.31
C ALA A 90 -15.83 1.98 6.71
N ALA A 91 -16.86 2.44 5.99
CA ALA A 91 -17.88 1.57 5.38
C ALA A 91 -18.50 0.59 6.39
N SER A 92 -18.83 1.09 7.59
CA SER A 92 -19.39 0.30 8.71
C SER A 92 -18.45 -0.76 9.30
N ILE A 93 -17.14 -0.68 9.02
CA ILE A 93 -16.13 -1.55 9.63
C ILE A 93 -15.33 -0.74 10.64
N ASN A 94 -15.43 -1.14 11.91
CA ASN A 94 -14.64 -0.58 13.01
C ASN A 94 -13.25 -1.21 13.05
N ARG A 95 -12.22 -0.37 13.18
CA ARG A 95 -10.81 -0.76 13.29
C ARG A 95 -10.17 -0.05 14.47
N TYR A 96 -9.63 -0.84 15.40
CA TYR A 96 -8.83 -0.35 16.52
C TYR A 96 -7.34 -0.50 16.21
N PHE A 97 -6.57 0.53 16.52
CA PHE A 97 -5.11 0.50 16.50
C PHE A 97 -4.55 1.00 17.84
N SER A 98 -3.57 0.28 18.38
CA SER A 98 -2.78 0.67 19.53
C SER A 98 -1.32 0.37 19.22
N GLY A 99 -0.47 1.40 19.21
CA GLY A 99 0.89 1.21 18.74
C GLY A 99 1.71 2.49 18.57
N TYR A 100 2.80 2.36 17.84
CA TYR A 100 3.80 3.40 17.67
C TYR A 100 3.84 3.92 16.23
N THR A 101 4.13 5.21 16.10
CA THR A 101 4.49 5.85 14.83
C THR A 101 5.66 6.81 15.02
N ARG A 102 6.47 6.98 13.97
CA ARG A 102 7.61 7.91 13.94
C ARG A 102 7.21 9.23 13.30
N LEU A 103 7.62 10.33 13.92
CA LEU A 103 7.53 11.66 13.35
C LEU A 103 8.92 12.27 13.17
N GLN A 104 9.04 13.17 12.19
CA GLN A 104 10.25 13.95 11.94
C GLN A 104 9.94 15.45 11.88
N LYS A 105 10.78 16.26 12.53
CA LYS A 105 10.70 17.72 12.50
C LYS A 105 11.35 18.22 11.21
N ILE A 106 10.56 18.77 10.31
CA ILE A 106 11.00 19.36 9.03
C ILE A 106 10.51 20.81 8.99
N ASN A 107 11.43 21.76 8.82
CA ASN A 107 11.11 23.20 8.83
C ASN A 107 10.26 23.61 10.05
N GLN A 108 10.67 23.15 11.23
CA GLN A 108 10.00 23.37 12.53
C GLN A 108 8.60 22.73 12.68
N ARG A 109 8.18 21.86 11.75
CA ARG A 109 6.90 21.13 11.82
C ARG A 109 7.12 19.64 11.98
N TRP A 110 6.39 19.01 12.87
CA TRP A 110 6.39 17.54 12.98
C TRP A 110 5.50 16.94 11.90
N LEU A 111 6.07 16.02 11.11
CA LEU A 111 5.36 15.25 10.10
C LEU A 111 5.38 13.77 10.48
N ILE A 112 4.28 13.07 10.25
CA ILE A 112 4.19 11.61 10.40
C ILE A 112 4.89 10.96 9.21
N ILE A 113 5.94 10.19 9.47
CA ILE A 113 6.79 9.58 8.43
C ILE A 113 7.07 8.08 8.67
N GLY A 114 6.61 7.54 9.79
CA GLY A 114 6.93 6.19 10.24
C GLY A 114 5.87 5.18 9.86
N PRO A 115 6.27 3.90 9.68
CA PRO A 115 5.29 2.83 9.68
C PRO A 115 4.60 2.76 11.04
N TYR A 116 3.32 2.42 11.02
CA TYR A 116 2.57 2.10 12.23
C TYR A 116 2.88 0.66 12.64
N LYS A 117 3.21 0.44 13.91
CA LYS A 117 3.46 -0.90 14.45
C LYS A 117 2.65 -1.10 15.71
N ASN A 118 1.96 -2.24 15.80
CA ASN A 118 1.13 -2.56 16.96
C ASN A 118 2.01 -2.80 18.19
N ALA A 119 1.62 -2.22 19.33
CA ALA A 119 2.37 -2.40 20.58
C ALA A 119 2.34 -3.84 21.11
N LYS A 120 1.40 -4.68 20.65
CA LYS A 120 1.36 -6.11 20.97
C LYS A 120 2.45 -6.92 20.25
N ASP A 121 2.82 -6.49 19.04
CA ASP A 121 3.74 -7.22 18.16
C ASP A 121 5.16 -6.65 18.18
N TYR A 122 5.31 -5.40 18.66
CA TYR A 122 6.56 -4.66 18.68
C TYR A 122 6.69 -3.91 20.00
N SER A 123 7.76 -4.15 20.75
CA SER A 123 8.09 -3.33 21.91
C SER A 123 8.58 -1.94 21.50
N LEU A 124 8.50 -0.96 22.42
CA LEU A 124 9.01 0.39 22.18
C LEU A 124 10.51 0.37 21.83
N ASP A 125 11.30 -0.45 22.51
CA ASP A 125 12.74 -0.54 22.29
C ASP A 125 13.08 -1.13 20.92
N GLU A 126 12.36 -2.17 20.48
CA GLU A 126 12.48 -2.73 19.13
C GLU A 126 12.12 -1.70 18.07
N TYR A 127 11.02 -0.96 18.28
CA TYR A 127 10.60 0.11 17.37
C TYR A 127 11.66 1.22 17.27
N ILE A 128 12.20 1.67 18.41
CA ILE A 128 13.27 2.67 18.45
C ILE A 128 14.50 2.15 17.72
N ALA A 129 14.92 0.91 17.98
CA ALA A 129 16.10 0.32 17.38
C ALA A 129 16.00 0.18 15.86
N GLU A 130 14.81 -0.14 15.34
CA GLU A 130 14.57 -0.31 13.91
C GLU A 130 14.36 1.03 13.18
N PHE A 131 13.59 1.96 13.76
CA PHE A 131 13.08 3.12 13.03
C PHE A 131 13.67 4.46 13.42
N LEU A 132 14.34 4.59 14.57
CA LEU A 132 15.03 5.82 14.90
C LEU A 132 16.53 5.69 14.60
N PRO A 133 17.09 6.63 13.82
CA PRO A 133 18.54 6.67 13.64
C PRO A 133 19.16 6.98 15.00
N THR A 134 19.68 5.94 15.65
CA THR A 134 20.64 6.18 16.73
C THR A 134 21.84 6.82 16.06
N ASN A 135 22.21 8.03 16.48
CA ASN A 135 23.45 8.71 16.09
C ASN A 135 24.67 7.89 16.53
N LYS A 136 24.83 6.68 15.99
CA LYS A 136 26.08 5.94 16.02
C LYS A 136 26.92 6.57 14.92
N ASN A 137 27.61 7.65 15.29
CA ASN A 137 28.86 8.02 14.64
C ASN A 137 29.80 6.80 14.65
N LYS A 138 29.63 5.93 13.65
CA LYS A 138 30.65 5.02 13.15
C LYS A 138 30.81 5.36 11.67
N GLN A 139 31.55 6.43 11.43
CA GLN A 139 32.37 6.51 10.23
C GLN A 139 33.44 5.42 10.36
N PRO A 140 33.58 4.54 9.34
CA PRO A 140 34.87 4.56 8.65
C PRO A 140 34.79 4.32 7.14
N SER A 141 35.77 4.96 6.50
CA SER A 141 36.43 4.66 5.24
C SER A 141 35.66 4.77 3.92
N GLN A 142 35.89 5.93 3.30
CA GLN A 142 35.97 6.10 1.86
C GLN A 142 36.74 4.94 1.19
N SER A 143 36.13 4.36 0.16
CA SER A 143 36.84 3.65 -0.91
C SER A 143 36.16 3.95 -2.24
N THR A 144 36.84 4.82 -2.99
CA THR A 144 37.13 4.72 -4.43
C THR A 144 35.98 4.69 -5.46
N LYS A 145 35.77 5.86 -6.08
CA LYS A 145 35.83 6.14 -7.53
C LYS A 145 35.32 5.05 -8.51
N LYS A 146 34.19 5.34 -9.17
CA LYS A 146 33.91 5.00 -10.58
C LYS A 146 32.79 5.93 -11.09
N GLU A 147 33.14 6.95 -11.86
CA GLU A 147 33.18 6.98 -13.33
C GLU A 147 31.79 7.28 -13.90
N SER A 148 31.65 8.55 -14.30
CA SER A 148 30.48 9.14 -14.91
C SER A 148 30.48 8.77 -16.39
N GLN A 149 29.38 8.19 -16.89
CA GLN A 149 29.12 8.04 -18.31
C GLN A 149 27.90 8.89 -18.67
N GLU A 150 28.13 9.80 -19.63
CA GLU A 150 27.16 10.69 -20.26
C GLU A 150 25.98 9.93 -20.87
N LEU A 151 24.78 10.45 -20.68
CA LEU A 151 23.61 10.13 -21.50
C LEU A 151 23.66 10.96 -22.80
N PRO A 152 23.37 10.36 -23.97
CA PRO A 152 23.07 11.14 -25.16
C PRO A 152 21.70 11.80 -25.05
N SER A 153 21.69 13.10 -25.35
CA SER A 153 20.53 13.95 -25.60
C SER A 153 19.73 13.41 -26.79
N GLY A 154 18.42 13.23 -26.62
CA GLY A 154 17.49 12.77 -27.64
C GLY A 154 16.20 13.59 -27.64
N ASP A 155 15.83 14.02 -28.84
CA ASP A 155 14.87 15.08 -29.18
C ASP A 155 13.45 15.00 -28.61
N ILE A 156 12.92 16.21 -28.42
CA ILE A 156 11.55 16.55 -28.05
C ILE A 156 10.68 16.43 -29.31
N VAL A 157 9.62 15.62 -29.28
CA VAL A 157 8.56 15.62 -30.30
C VAL A 157 7.20 15.95 -29.66
N ALA A 158 6.47 16.77 -30.38
CA ALA A 158 5.26 17.49 -29.97
C ALA A 158 4.01 16.61 -29.78
N VAL A 159 3.25 17.01 -28.75
CA VAL A 159 1.80 17.23 -28.71
C VAL A 159 0.94 16.45 -29.72
N ASN A 160 0.10 15.55 -29.19
CA ASN A 160 -1.23 15.32 -29.75
C ASN A 160 -2.28 15.30 -28.63
N LYS A 161 -3.22 16.24 -28.75
CA LYS A 161 -4.48 16.32 -28.03
C LYS A 161 -5.25 15.01 -28.21
N LEU A 162 -5.67 14.38 -27.10
CA LEU A 162 -6.70 13.36 -27.12
C LEU A 162 -7.91 13.83 -26.31
N ALA A 163 -9.07 13.74 -26.95
CA ALA A 163 -10.35 14.26 -26.51
C ALA A 163 -10.90 13.50 -25.29
N THR A 164 -11.52 14.25 -24.38
CA THR A 164 -12.43 13.77 -23.34
C THR A 164 -13.74 13.27 -23.96
N PRO A 165 -14.27 12.11 -23.55
CA PRO A 165 -15.69 11.81 -23.69
C PRO A 165 -16.44 12.04 -22.38
N ASP A 166 -17.70 12.43 -22.58
CA ASP A 166 -18.66 12.94 -21.62
C ASP A 166 -19.06 11.96 -20.50
N SER A 167 -19.34 12.57 -19.35
CA SER A 167 -20.00 11.98 -18.20
C SER A 167 -21.40 11.46 -18.55
N GLN A 168 -21.64 10.17 -18.35
CA GLN A 168 -22.99 9.63 -18.18
C GLN A 168 -23.13 8.94 -16.83
N THR A 169 -23.95 9.58 -16.00
CA THR A 169 -24.44 9.14 -14.69
C THR A 169 -25.33 7.90 -14.87
N SER A 170 -24.89 6.75 -14.36
CA SER A 170 -25.75 5.57 -14.21
C SER A 170 -26.01 5.30 -12.73
N GLN A 171 -27.26 5.53 -12.31
CA GLN A 171 -27.80 5.07 -11.03
C GLN A 171 -27.95 3.54 -11.09
N SER A 172 -27.11 2.81 -10.35
CA SER A 172 -27.26 1.37 -10.19
C SER A 172 -27.93 1.03 -8.86
N LYS A 173 -29.10 0.39 -8.95
CA LYS A 173 -29.85 -0.20 -7.83
C LYS A 173 -29.01 -1.30 -7.18
N LYS A 174 -28.76 -1.20 -5.88
CA LYS A 174 -28.26 -2.30 -5.04
C LYS A 174 -29.27 -3.45 -5.04
N GLN A 175 -29.05 -4.46 -5.87
CA GLN A 175 -29.50 -5.82 -5.58
C GLN A 175 -28.37 -6.51 -4.83
N GLN A 176 -28.66 -6.96 -3.60
CA GLN A 176 -27.83 -7.94 -2.91
C GLN A 176 -27.83 -9.22 -3.75
N GLN A 177 -26.77 -9.45 -4.52
CA GLN A 177 -26.50 -10.74 -5.10
C GLN A 177 -25.92 -11.63 -4.00
N GLU A 178 -26.66 -12.69 -3.71
CA GLU A 178 -26.23 -13.83 -2.92
C GLU A 178 -24.95 -14.41 -3.56
N ILE A 179 -23.84 -14.38 -2.83
CA ILE A 179 -22.53 -14.87 -3.29
C ILE A 179 -22.68 -16.39 -3.49
N LYS A 180 -22.81 -16.82 -4.75
CA LYS A 180 -22.61 -18.23 -5.10
C LYS A 180 -21.14 -18.55 -4.81
N PRO A 181 -20.80 -19.43 -3.86
CA PRO A 181 -19.44 -19.93 -3.77
C PRO A 181 -19.06 -20.52 -5.12
N LEU A 182 -17.86 -20.24 -5.60
CA LEU A 182 -17.24 -20.91 -6.75
C LEU A 182 -17.68 -22.38 -6.70
N SER A 183 -18.39 -22.88 -7.73
CA SER A 183 -18.87 -24.25 -7.71
C SER A 183 -17.66 -25.17 -7.73
N LYS A 184 -17.24 -25.60 -6.53
CA LYS A 184 -16.05 -26.40 -6.20
C LYS A 184 -16.17 -27.83 -6.75
N LYS A 185 -16.40 -27.99 -8.05
CA LYS A 185 -16.21 -29.26 -8.74
C LYS A 185 -14.90 -29.22 -9.51
N ALA A 186 -13.79 -29.00 -8.79
CA ALA A 186 -12.51 -29.50 -9.29
C ALA A 186 -12.69 -31.01 -9.51
N GLN A 187 -12.52 -31.47 -10.75
CA GLN A 187 -12.56 -32.90 -11.02
C GLN A 187 -11.37 -33.54 -10.30
N ASN A 188 -11.65 -34.50 -9.41
CA ASN A 188 -10.65 -35.21 -8.59
C ASN A 188 -9.82 -36.17 -9.46
N THR A 189 -8.97 -35.61 -10.30
CA THR A 189 -7.98 -36.32 -11.10
C THR A 189 -6.63 -36.24 -10.39
N GLU A 190 -5.76 -37.23 -10.62
CA GLU A 190 -4.36 -37.17 -10.17
C GLU A 190 -3.66 -35.88 -10.65
N GLU A 191 -4.08 -35.38 -11.81
CA GLU A 191 -3.64 -34.13 -12.41
C GLU A 191 -3.96 -32.91 -11.52
N SER A 192 -5.16 -32.81 -10.94
CA SER A 192 -5.51 -31.73 -10.00
C SER A 192 -4.61 -31.71 -8.74
N ILE A 193 -4.22 -32.89 -8.26
CA ILE A 193 -3.31 -33.04 -7.11
C ILE A 193 -1.89 -32.59 -7.50
N ALA A 194 -1.42 -32.98 -8.69
CA ALA A 194 -0.14 -32.54 -9.22
C ALA A 194 -0.06 -31.01 -9.35
N TYR A 195 -1.15 -30.37 -9.79
CA TYR A 195 -1.25 -28.91 -9.83
C TYR A 195 -1.22 -28.27 -8.44
N ALA A 196 -2.04 -28.75 -7.50
CA ALA A 196 -2.06 -28.19 -6.13
C ALA A 196 -0.68 -28.24 -5.47
N ASN A 197 0.12 -29.27 -5.78
CA ASN A 197 1.46 -29.47 -5.25
C ASN A 197 2.58 -28.81 -6.09
N GLY A 198 2.27 -28.18 -7.22
CA GLY A 198 3.27 -27.49 -8.05
C GLY A 198 4.22 -28.43 -8.78
N GLN A 199 3.79 -29.66 -9.07
CA GLN A 199 4.61 -30.71 -9.68
C GLN A 199 4.69 -30.60 -11.22
N ILE A 200 3.93 -29.68 -11.82
CA ILE A 200 3.90 -29.49 -13.27
C ILE A 200 4.84 -28.33 -13.63
N PRO A 201 5.95 -28.58 -14.35
CA PRO A 201 6.87 -27.52 -14.73
C PRO A 201 6.22 -26.54 -15.71
N ILE A 202 6.66 -25.28 -15.65
CA ILE A 202 6.24 -24.24 -16.60
C ILE A 202 6.94 -24.40 -17.97
N GLU A 203 8.05 -25.13 -18.03
CA GLU A 203 8.85 -25.27 -19.25
C GLU A 203 8.15 -26.11 -20.33
N GLY A 204 7.68 -25.43 -21.39
CA GLY A 204 7.49 -26.04 -22.71
C GLY A 204 6.07 -26.06 -23.28
N ASN A 205 5.02 -25.82 -22.49
CA ASN A 205 3.67 -25.67 -23.03
C ASN A 205 2.69 -24.93 -22.10
N PHE A 206 2.83 -23.60 -22.02
CA PHE A 206 1.89 -22.73 -21.30
C PHE A 206 0.43 -22.93 -21.71
N VAL A 207 0.17 -23.22 -23.00
CA VAL A 207 -1.19 -23.38 -23.52
C VAL A 207 -1.87 -24.60 -22.91
N ALA A 208 -1.16 -25.74 -22.82
CA ALA A 208 -1.69 -26.94 -22.18
C ALA A 208 -1.93 -26.71 -20.68
N LEU A 209 -0.97 -26.09 -19.98
CA LEU A 209 -1.10 -25.72 -18.56
C LEU A 209 -2.33 -24.84 -18.30
N LEU A 210 -2.48 -23.75 -19.06
CA LEU A 210 -3.61 -22.83 -18.95
C LEU A 210 -4.93 -23.53 -19.22
N LYS A 211 -4.97 -24.41 -20.23
CA LYS A 211 -6.16 -25.20 -20.55
C LYS A 211 -6.55 -26.10 -19.38
N SER A 212 -5.62 -26.89 -18.83
CA SER A 212 -5.90 -27.76 -17.68
C SER A 212 -6.36 -26.97 -16.45
N LEU A 213 -5.71 -25.83 -16.15
CA LEU A 213 -6.14 -24.96 -15.04
C LEU A 213 -7.58 -24.46 -15.22
N ARG A 214 -7.97 -24.06 -16.44
CA ARG A 214 -9.36 -23.63 -16.73
C ARG A 214 -10.37 -24.76 -16.65
N GLU A 215 -9.99 -25.97 -17.03
CA GLU A 215 -10.85 -27.15 -16.91
C GLU A 215 -11.10 -27.52 -15.43
N ILE A 216 -10.09 -27.35 -14.57
CA ILE A 216 -10.20 -27.65 -13.14
C ILE A 216 -10.99 -26.56 -12.40
N PHE A 217 -10.80 -25.29 -12.77
CA PHE A 217 -11.41 -24.14 -12.12
C PHE A 217 -12.44 -23.47 -13.03
N THR A 218 -13.66 -24.02 -13.03
CA THR A 218 -14.81 -23.53 -13.80
C THR A 218 -15.42 -22.27 -13.19
N ALA A 219 -14.62 -21.22 -13.01
CA ALA A 219 -15.15 -19.86 -12.81
C ALA A 219 -15.53 -19.29 -14.20
N GLU A 220 -16.51 -18.38 -14.26
CA GLU A 220 -17.01 -17.89 -15.54
C GLU A 220 -15.92 -17.20 -16.36
N ASP A 221 -14.90 -16.58 -15.75
CA ASP A 221 -13.77 -15.97 -16.46
C ASP A 221 -12.55 -15.69 -15.54
N PRO A 222 -11.83 -16.72 -15.02
CA PRO A 222 -10.69 -16.45 -14.16
C PRO A 222 -9.51 -15.94 -15.00
N GLY A 223 -8.93 -14.79 -14.60
CA GLY A 223 -7.55 -14.48 -14.96
C GLY A 223 -6.61 -15.53 -14.37
N ILE A 224 -5.50 -15.83 -15.04
CA ILE A 224 -4.49 -16.76 -14.54
C ILE A 224 -3.16 -16.04 -14.42
N ILE A 225 -2.61 -16.05 -13.21
CA ILE A 225 -1.24 -15.65 -12.94
C ILE A 225 -0.37 -16.90 -12.94
N LEU A 226 0.69 -16.91 -13.74
CA LEU A 226 1.76 -17.90 -13.65
C LEU A 226 3.01 -17.24 -13.06
N VAL A 227 3.56 -17.83 -12.02
CA VAL A 227 4.81 -17.37 -11.38
C VAL A 227 5.89 -18.39 -11.68
N ASP A 228 6.91 -17.97 -12.43
CA ASP A 228 8.11 -18.73 -12.69
C ASP A 228 9.21 -18.25 -11.74
N GLN A 229 9.45 -19.04 -10.69
CA GLN A 229 10.44 -18.70 -9.66
C GLN A 229 11.87 -18.77 -10.21
N SER A 230 12.15 -19.68 -11.13
CA SER A 230 13.47 -19.85 -11.75
C SER A 230 13.87 -18.63 -12.57
N GLN A 231 12.89 -18.00 -13.25
CA GLN A 231 13.10 -16.81 -14.08
C GLN A 231 12.83 -15.51 -13.33
N SER A 232 12.29 -15.57 -12.10
CA SER A 232 11.83 -14.40 -11.35
C SER A 232 10.82 -13.55 -12.15
N LEU A 233 9.89 -14.22 -12.82
CA LEU A 233 8.88 -13.59 -13.69
C LEU A 233 7.46 -13.99 -13.29
N LEU A 234 6.54 -13.05 -13.42
CA LEU A 234 5.11 -13.26 -13.28
C LEU A 234 4.42 -12.94 -14.60
N TYR A 235 3.58 -13.85 -15.07
CA TYR A 235 2.82 -13.74 -16.30
C TYR A 235 1.33 -13.67 -15.96
N PHE A 236 0.58 -12.74 -16.56
CA PHE A 236 -0.87 -12.67 -16.43
C PHE A 236 -1.53 -13.00 -17.77
N TYR A 237 -2.42 -13.99 -17.74
CA TYR A 237 -3.22 -14.44 -18.86
C TYR A 237 -4.70 -14.15 -18.64
N GLU A 238 -5.33 -13.54 -19.64
CA GLU A 238 -6.77 -13.34 -19.70
C GLU A 238 -7.51 -14.66 -19.96
N ASN A 239 -8.85 -14.62 -19.83
CA ASN A 239 -9.77 -15.75 -20.01
C ASN A 239 -9.59 -16.49 -21.35
N ASN A 240 -9.19 -15.78 -22.39
CA ASN A 240 -8.94 -16.28 -23.74
C ASN A 240 -7.52 -16.86 -23.95
N ASN A 241 -6.74 -17.05 -22.88
CA ASN A 241 -5.33 -17.47 -22.88
C ASN A 241 -4.37 -16.47 -23.54
N GLN A 242 -4.79 -15.22 -23.73
CA GLN A 242 -3.91 -14.15 -24.19
C GLN A 242 -3.03 -13.67 -23.05
N LEU A 243 -1.72 -13.56 -23.30
CA LEU A 243 -0.78 -12.93 -22.38
C LEU A 243 -1.03 -11.40 -22.40
N SER A 244 -1.47 -10.85 -21.27
CA SER A 244 -1.75 -9.41 -21.13
C SER A 244 -0.72 -8.67 -20.29
N GLY A 245 0.11 -9.39 -19.54
CA GLY A 245 1.17 -8.77 -18.74
C GLY A 245 2.31 -9.72 -18.40
N LEU A 246 3.52 -9.15 -18.34
CA LEU A 246 4.73 -9.79 -17.85
C LEU A 246 5.39 -8.83 -16.85
N TYR A 247 5.65 -9.32 -15.65
CA TYR A 247 6.07 -8.51 -14.50
C TYR A 247 7.31 -9.11 -13.85
N PRO A 248 8.45 -8.40 -13.88
CA PRO A 248 9.67 -8.83 -13.19
C PRO A 248 9.50 -8.81 -11.67
N ILE A 249 9.97 -9.87 -11.02
CA ILE A 249 9.96 -9.98 -9.56
C ILE A 249 11.30 -9.44 -9.02
N LEU A 250 11.21 -8.46 -8.14
CA LEU A 250 12.36 -7.65 -7.69
C LEU A 250 12.96 -8.10 -6.35
N SER A 251 12.33 -9.05 -5.64
CA SER A 251 12.79 -9.54 -4.33
C SER A 251 13.32 -10.96 -4.41
N SER A 252 14.44 -11.20 -3.72
CA SER A 252 15.24 -12.43 -3.75
C SER A 252 14.75 -13.54 -2.81
N ASN A 253 13.65 -13.34 -2.06
CA ASN A 253 13.17 -14.33 -1.08
C ASN A 253 12.15 -15.32 -1.67
N LEU A 254 12.28 -15.61 -2.97
CA LEU A 254 11.38 -16.48 -3.74
C LEU A 254 11.38 -17.92 -3.23
N SER A 255 12.50 -18.38 -2.69
CA SER A 255 12.71 -19.76 -2.21
C SER A 255 11.77 -20.19 -1.07
N ASN A 256 11.13 -19.23 -0.40
CA ASN A 256 10.28 -19.51 0.77
C ASN A 256 8.79 -19.63 0.42
N ILE A 257 8.42 -19.41 -0.85
CA ILE A 257 7.04 -19.57 -1.31
C ILE A 257 6.97 -20.91 -2.01
N PRO A 258 6.24 -21.91 -1.49
CA PRO A 258 6.21 -23.22 -2.08
C PRO A 258 5.49 -23.21 -3.43
N ALA A 259 5.90 -24.07 -4.35
CA ALA A 259 5.17 -24.28 -5.59
C ALA A 259 3.75 -24.79 -5.30
N GLY A 260 2.85 -24.54 -6.25
CA GLY A 260 1.48 -25.01 -6.19
C GLY A 260 0.48 -23.98 -6.65
N LEU A 261 -0.77 -24.27 -6.30
CA LEU A 261 -1.90 -23.48 -6.71
C LEU A 261 -2.42 -22.60 -5.59
N TYR A 262 -2.82 -21.39 -5.95
CA TYR A 262 -3.23 -20.33 -5.07
C TYR A 262 -4.45 -19.60 -5.63
N ILE A 263 -5.21 -18.96 -4.76
CA ILE A 263 -6.28 -18.03 -5.13
C ILE A 263 -6.05 -16.66 -4.52
N ILE A 264 -6.60 -15.63 -5.16
CA ILE A 264 -6.71 -14.29 -4.59
C ILE A 264 -8.13 -14.16 -4.03
N PRO A 265 -8.33 -14.12 -2.69
CA PRO A 265 -9.67 -14.08 -2.13
C PRO A 265 -10.39 -12.77 -2.45
N PHE A 266 -11.72 -12.86 -2.61
CA PHE A 266 -12.63 -11.72 -2.89
C PHE A 266 -12.57 -10.63 -1.81
N GLU A 267 -12.35 -11.02 -0.57
CA GLU A 267 -12.17 -10.11 0.57
C GLU A 267 -10.83 -10.41 1.23
N ALA A 268 -9.98 -9.39 1.32
CA ALA A 268 -8.86 -9.47 2.25
C ALA A 268 -9.44 -9.66 3.66
N PRO A 269 -8.98 -10.64 4.45
CA PRO A 269 -9.51 -10.90 5.78
C PRO A 269 -9.47 -9.59 6.57
N SER A 270 -10.64 -9.17 7.03
CA SER A 270 -10.90 -7.85 7.62
C SER A 270 -10.15 -7.56 8.93
N GLY A 271 -9.16 -8.40 9.30
CA GLY A 271 -8.35 -8.30 10.52
C GLY A 271 -6.83 -8.17 10.30
N THR A 272 -6.29 -8.26 9.08
CA THR A 272 -4.85 -8.06 8.85
C THR A 272 -4.57 -6.56 8.63
N GLY A 273 -4.48 -5.81 9.72
CA GLY A 273 -4.47 -4.34 9.76
C GLY A 273 -3.34 -3.56 9.06
N THR A 274 -2.70 -4.09 8.00
CA THR A 274 -1.62 -3.39 7.27
C THR A 274 -1.51 -3.75 5.78
N THR A 275 -2.59 -4.15 5.08
CA THR A 275 -2.51 -4.19 3.62
C THR A 275 -2.60 -2.76 3.08
N ASN A 276 -1.43 -2.15 2.86
CA ASN A 276 -1.30 -1.05 1.90
C ASN A 276 -2.09 -1.44 0.64
N SER A 277 -2.78 -0.48 0.03
CA SER A 277 -3.75 -0.64 -1.07
C SER A 277 -3.23 -1.32 -2.36
N ASN A 278 -1.98 -1.79 -2.34
CA ASN A 278 -1.23 -2.35 -3.46
C ASN A 278 -0.64 -3.74 -3.12
N SER A 279 -1.34 -4.55 -2.33
CA SER A 279 -0.96 -5.94 -2.03
C SER A 279 -2.09 -6.90 -2.36
N PHE A 280 -1.76 -8.02 -2.98
CA PHE A 280 -2.65 -9.15 -3.21
C PHE A 280 -2.27 -10.26 -2.25
N MET A 281 -3.26 -10.74 -1.49
CA MET A 281 -3.09 -11.93 -0.68
C MET A 281 -3.22 -13.17 -1.56
N LEU A 282 -2.38 -14.16 -1.32
CA LEU A 282 -2.39 -15.45 -1.97
C LEU A 282 -2.69 -16.52 -0.92
N GLU A 283 -3.78 -17.25 -1.12
CA GLU A 283 -4.13 -18.38 -0.27
C GLU A 283 -3.81 -19.69 -1.00
N LYS A 284 -2.95 -20.53 -0.40
CA LYS A 284 -2.61 -21.81 -1.01
C LYS A 284 -3.80 -22.75 -0.99
N ILE A 285 -4.11 -23.33 -2.14
CA ILE A 285 -5.10 -24.40 -2.28
C ILE A 285 -4.42 -25.72 -1.93
N VAL A 286 -4.80 -26.33 -0.80
CA VAL A 286 -4.37 -27.70 -0.45
C VAL A 286 -5.52 -28.66 -0.67
N ILE A 287 -5.31 -29.68 -1.49
CA ILE A 287 -6.29 -30.77 -1.69
C ILE A 287 -5.97 -31.88 -0.69
N SER A 288 -6.78 -32.00 0.37
CA SER A 288 -6.70 -33.11 1.31
C SER A 288 -7.27 -34.39 0.68
N GLY A 289 -6.78 -35.57 1.09
CA GLY A 289 -7.29 -36.87 0.63
C GLY A 289 -8.80 -37.10 0.88
N ASN A 290 -9.41 -36.30 1.76
CA ASN A 290 -10.85 -36.26 2.00
C ASN A 290 -11.61 -35.29 1.07
N LYS A 291 -10.95 -34.74 0.04
CA LYS A 291 -11.54 -33.84 -0.96
C LYS A 291 -11.97 -32.47 -0.41
N GLU A 292 -11.42 -32.09 0.73
CA GLU A 292 -11.59 -30.75 1.29
C GLU A 292 -10.43 -29.86 0.89
N PHE A 293 -10.77 -28.64 0.50
CA PHE A 293 -9.81 -27.57 0.30
C PHE A 293 -9.43 -27.01 1.66
N LEU A 294 -8.18 -27.23 2.07
CA LEU A 294 -7.61 -26.60 3.26
C LEU A 294 -6.86 -25.34 2.83
N LEU A 295 -7.05 -24.26 3.59
CA LEU A 295 -6.29 -23.03 3.43
C LEU A 295 -4.92 -23.21 4.09
N GLY A 296 -3.87 -23.11 3.28
CA GLY A 296 -2.48 -23.20 3.74
C GLY A 296 -1.91 -21.84 4.18
N ASP A 297 -0.58 -21.75 4.17
CA ASP A 297 0.14 -20.51 4.48
C ASP A 297 -0.29 -19.36 3.57
N ILE A 298 -0.27 -18.15 4.14
CA ILE A 298 -0.61 -16.92 3.44
C ILE A 298 0.65 -16.31 2.82
N HIS A 299 0.57 -16.04 1.52
CA HIS A 299 1.63 -15.36 0.77
C HIS A 299 1.08 -14.10 0.11
N PHE A 300 1.95 -13.31 -0.52
CA PHE A 300 1.53 -12.02 -1.08
C PHE A 300 2.23 -11.69 -2.40
N ILE A 301 1.55 -10.94 -3.27
CA ILE A 301 2.17 -10.15 -4.34
C ILE A 301 2.03 -8.70 -3.92
N ARG A 302 3.14 -7.97 -3.76
CA ARG A 302 3.12 -6.63 -3.14
C ARG A 302 4.09 -5.66 -3.79
N ASN A 303 4.03 -4.41 -3.36
CA ASN A 303 4.95 -3.38 -3.83
C ASN A 303 6.35 -3.61 -3.26
N TYR A 304 7.38 -3.45 -4.08
CA TYR A 304 8.78 -3.57 -3.68
C TYR A 304 9.19 -2.61 -2.56
N PHE A 305 8.51 -1.47 -2.41
CA PHE A 305 8.76 -0.54 -1.31
C PHE A 305 7.95 -0.85 -0.05
N ASP A 306 7.15 -1.92 -0.02
CA ASP A 306 6.49 -2.34 1.22
C ASP A 306 7.52 -2.78 2.27
N ASN A 307 7.28 -2.35 3.52
CA ASN A 307 8.22 -2.55 4.63
C ASN A 307 8.34 -4.01 5.05
N ASP A 308 7.28 -4.80 4.86
CA ASP A 308 7.33 -6.24 5.04
C ASP A 308 7.48 -6.89 3.65
N LYS A 309 8.50 -7.73 3.49
CA LYS A 309 8.75 -8.54 2.28
C LYS A 309 8.77 -10.04 2.59
N LYS A 310 8.34 -10.43 3.79
CA LYS A 310 8.26 -11.84 4.15
C LYS A 310 7.15 -12.49 3.34
N ASN A 311 7.41 -13.70 2.85
CA ASN A 311 6.45 -14.52 2.12
C ASN A 311 5.80 -13.79 0.94
N SER A 312 6.58 -13.00 0.19
CA SER A 312 6.03 -12.23 -0.91
C SER A 312 6.86 -12.16 -2.19
N PHE A 313 6.12 -12.06 -3.29
CA PHE A 313 6.63 -11.59 -4.57
C PHE A 313 6.54 -10.06 -4.59
N ALA A 314 7.68 -9.40 -4.78
CA ALA A 314 7.74 -7.96 -4.79
C ALA A 314 7.84 -7.44 -6.23
N LEU A 315 6.89 -6.61 -6.65
CA LEU A 315 6.86 -5.99 -7.97
C LEU A 315 7.18 -4.50 -7.87
N SER A 316 7.56 -3.86 -8.98
CA SER A 316 7.68 -2.40 -9.00
C SER A 316 6.33 -1.73 -8.71
N PRO A 317 6.29 -0.49 -8.17
CA PRO A 317 5.04 0.25 -7.96
C PRO A 317 4.20 0.41 -9.23
N ILE A 318 4.84 0.52 -10.39
CA ILE A 318 4.18 0.66 -11.67
C ILE A 318 3.52 -0.67 -12.07
N ASP A 319 4.25 -1.77 -11.89
CA ASP A 319 3.81 -3.10 -12.27
C ASP A 319 2.70 -3.62 -11.37
N ILE A 320 2.78 -3.40 -10.06
CA ILE A 320 1.71 -3.75 -9.13
C ILE A 320 0.42 -2.98 -9.45
N GLY A 321 0.53 -1.69 -9.80
CA GLY A 321 -0.60 -0.87 -10.19
C GLY A 321 -1.21 -1.26 -11.54
N LYS A 322 -0.41 -1.77 -12.48
CA LYS A 322 -0.91 -2.36 -13.73
C LYS A 322 -1.65 -3.67 -13.46
N LEU A 323 -1.03 -4.55 -12.68
CA LEU A 323 -1.58 -5.86 -12.33
C LEU A 323 -2.91 -5.73 -11.57
N GLN A 324 -3.05 -4.73 -10.70
CA GLN A 324 -4.29 -4.42 -9.97
C GLN A 324 -5.49 -4.13 -10.86
N LYS A 325 -5.27 -3.59 -12.06
CA LYS A 325 -6.35 -3.29 -13.01
C LYS A 325 -6.83 -4.54 -13.75
N LEU A 326 -6.07 -5.62 -13.69
CA LEU A 326 -6.33 -6.87 -14.42
C LEU A 326 -6.86 -7.98 -13.50
N ILE A 327 -6.40 -8.00 -12.25
CA ILE A 327 -6.81 -9.02 -11.27
C ILE A 327 -8.28 -8.83 -10.87
N THR A 328 -9.02 -9.92 -10.91
CA THR A 328 -10.34 -10.08 -10.29
C THR A 328 -10.27 -11.03 -9.10
N SER A 329 -11.33 -11.08 -8.30
CA SER A 329 -11.46 -12.00 -7.14
C SER A 329 -11.41 -13.48 -7.48
N ASP A 330 -11.57 -13.83 -8.76
CA ASP A 330 -11.57 -15.22 -9.22
C ASP A 330 -10.23 -15.56 -9.88
N THR A 331 -9.24 -14.65 -9.79
CA THR A 331 -7.93 -14.85 -10.38
C THR A 331 -7.20 -16.00 -9.68
N ILE A 332 -6.76 -16.95 -10.49
CA ILE A 332 -6.00 -18.12 -10.06
C ILE A 332 -4.52 -17.77 -10.15
N VAL A 333 -3.73 -18.22 -9.18
CA VAL A 333 -2.28 -18.04 -9.19
C VAL A 333 -1.62 -19.42 -9.13
N TYR A 334 -0.79 -19.72 -10.13
CA TYR A 334 0.00 -20.94 -10.18
C TYR A 334 1.47 -20.60 -10.04
N ILE A 335 2.13 -21.19 -9.04
CA ILE A 335 3.55 -21.00 -8.76
C ILE A 335 4.28 -22.29 -9.13
N ALA A 336 5.23 -22.19 -10.06
CA ALA A 336 6.13 -23.29 -10.37
C ALA A 336 7.55 -23.01 -9.89
N GLN A 337 8.28 -24.10 -9.66
CA GLN A 337 9.67 -24.11 -9.24
C GLN A 337 10.62 -24.23 -10.43
#